data_AF-A0A554JS34-F1
#
_entry.id   AF-A0A554JS34-F1
#
_cell.length_a   1.000
_cell.length_b   1.000
_cell.length_c   1.000
_cell.angle_alpha   90.00
_cell.angle_beta   90.00
_cell.angle_gamma   90.00
#
_symmetry.space_group_name_H-M   'P 1'
#
loop_
_entity.id
_entity.type
_entity.pdbx_description
1 polymer ?
#
loop_
_entity_poly.entity_id
_entity_poly.type
_entity_poly.pdbx_seq_one_letter_code
_entity_poly.pdbx_strand_id
1 'polypeptide(L)' 'MKSMTTKVKNGSLELPKEIEQAWNNAEVFVIPSQDSLFVKRMSKSTLSLSHMLEK' A
#
# COMPACT_ATOMS: atom_id res chain seq x y z
N MET A 1 1.59 -19.08 -0.66
CA MET A 1 1.48 -17.73 -0.06
C MET A 1 2.68 -17.57 0.86
N LYS A 2 3.57 -16.59 0.64
CA LYS A 2 4.79 -16.43 1.46
C LYS A 2 4.46 -15.48 2.61
N SER A 3 4.42 -15.98 3.84
CA SER A 3 4.23 -15.14 5.03
C SER A 3 5.56 -14.47 5.37
N MET A 4 5.53 -13.15 5.61
CA MET A 4 6.68 -12.38 6.06
C MET A 4 6.34 -11.78 7.41
N THR A 5 7.24 -11.95 8.38
CA THR A 5 7.13 -11.32 9.70
C THR A 5 8.01 -10.08 9.73
N THR A 6 7.50 -9.00 10.33
CA THR A 6 8.29 -7.79 10.57
C THR A 6 8.20 -7.34 12.02
N LYS A 7 9.01 -6.36 12.40
CA LYS A 7 9.05 -5.77 13.73
C LYS A 7 8.17 -4.52 13.80
N VAL A 8 7.53 -4.35 14.95
CA VAL A 8 6.89 -3.09 15.35
C VAL A 8 7.91 -2.28 16.13
N LYS A 9 8.13 -1.01 15.74
CA LYS A 9 8.99 -0.06 16.44
C LYS A 9 8.24 1.25 16.60
N ASN A 10 7.94 1.63 17.84
CA ASN A 10 7.21 2.86 18.17
C ASN A 10 5.86 3.01 17.44
N GLY A 11 5.11 1.91 17.27
CA GLY A 11 3.83 1.92 16.55
C GLY A 11 3.96 1.89 15.02
N SER A 12 5.17 1.91 14.47
CA SER A 12 5.43 1.73 13.05
C SER A 12 5.80 0.29 12.72
N LEU A 13 5.27 -0.24 11.63
CA LEU A 13 5.73 -1.51 11.03
C LEU A 13 6.83 -1.20 10.02
N GLU A 14 8.02 -1.77 10.20
CA GLU A 14 9.06 -1.70 9.18
C GLU A 14 8.67 -2.63 8.01
N LEU A 15 8.65 -2.13 6.78
CA LEU A 15 8.38 -3.01 5.63
C LEU A 15 9.63 -3.84 5.30
N PRO A 16 9.48 -5.14 4.96
CA PRO A 16 10.57 -5.90 4.37
C PRO A 16 11.09 -5.21 3.10
N LYS A 17 12.41 -5.29 2.85
CA LYS A 17 13.09 -4.59 1.75
C LYS A 17 12.44 -4.84 0.39
N GLU A 18 11.92 -6.04 0.16
CA GLU A 18 11.26 -6.45 -1.08
C GLU A 18 9.95 -5.69 -1.33
N ILE A 19 9.27 -5.25 -0.26
CA ILE A 19 8.00 -4.52 -0.33
C ILE A 19 8.26 -3.01 -0.30
N GLU A 20 9.23 -2.57 0.51
CA GLU A 20 9.59 -1.16 0.70
C GLU A 20 9.78 -0.42 -0.63
N GLN A 21 10.54 -0.98 -1.57
CA GLN A 21 10.79 -0.35 -2.87
C GLN A 21 9.52 -0.08 -3.67
N ALA A 22 8.58 -1.02 -3.66
CA ALA A 22 7.33 -0.93 -4.42
C ALA A 22 6.28 -0.04 -3.71
N TRP A 23 6.48 0.27 -2.43
CA TRP A 23 5.52 1.01 -1.60
C TRP A 23 6.04 2.39 -1.19
N ASN A 24 7.28 2.72 -1.52
CA ASN A 24 7.83 4.05 -1.31
C ASN A 24 7.00 5.11 -2.04
N ASN A 25 6.56 6.15 -1.32
CA ASN A 25 5.63 7.20 -1.80
C ASN A 25 4.28 6.69 -2.34
N ALA A 26 3.86 5.47 -2.00
CA ALA A 26 2.57 4.95 -2.42
C ALA A 26 1.44 5.47 -1.52
N GLU A 27 0.31 5.82 -2.13
CA GLU A 27 -0.94 6.00 -1.41
C GLU A 27 -1.46 4.64 -0.97
N VAL A 28 -1.93 4.55 0.28
CA VAL A 28 -2.41 3.30 0.86
C VAL A 28 -3.79 3.50 1.47
N PHE A 29 -4.61 2.48 1.35
CA PHE A 29 -5.87 2.36 2.07
C PHE A 29 -5.68 1.41 3.25
N VAL A 30 -6.12 1.84 4.43
CA VAL A 30 -5.93 1.11 5.69
C VAL A 30 -7.31 0.79 6.27
N ILE A 31 -7.57 -0.50 6.52
CA ILE A 31 -8.80 -0.98 7.16
C ILE A 31 -8.44 -1.65 8.47
N PRO A 32 -8.78 -1.04 9.62
CA PRO A 32 -8.66 -1.71 10.90
C PRO A 32 -9.78 -2.75 11.09
N SER A 33 -9.42 -3.86 11.72
CA SER A 33 -10.28 -4.92 12.23
C SER A 33 -9.83 -5.26 13.66
N GLN A 34 -10.63 -5.97 14.45
CA GLN A 34 -10.40 -6.18 15.89
C GLN A 34 -8.93 -6.52 16.23
N ASP A 35 -8.36 -7.54 15.57
CA ASP A 35 -6.99 -8.00 15.81
C ASP A 35 -6.08 -7.89 14.58
N SER A 36 -6.52 -7.17 13.53
CA SER A 36 -5.78 -7.12 12.26
C SER A 36 -5.89 -5.77 11.57
N LEU A 37 -4.86 -5.45 10.78
CA LEU A 37 -4.82 -4.27 9.93
C LEU A 37 -4.63 -4.73 8.48
N PHE A 38 -5.57 -4.39 7.61
CA PHE A 38 -5.42 -4.61 6.18
C PHE A 38 -4.92 -3.34 5.52
N VAL A 39 -3.75 -3.41 4.89
CA VAL A 39 -3.17 -2.30 4.13
C VAL A 39 -3.14 -2.67 2.66
N LYS A 40 -3.78 -1.85 1.82
CA LYS A 40 -3.82 -2.03 0.36
C LYS A 40 -3.17 -0.85 -0.32
N ARG A 41 -2.17 -1.10 -1.15
CA ARG A 41 -1.58 -0.09 -2.03
C ARG A 41 -2.62 0.37 -3.06
N MET A 42 -2.86 1.67 -3.14
CA MET A 42 -3.65 2.26 -4.21
C MET A 42 -2.75 2.46 -5.42
N SER A 43 -3.10 1.82 -6.54
CA SER A 43 -2.56 2.23 -7.83
C SER A 43 -3.13 3.61 -8.15
N LYS A 44 -2.28 4.62 -8.40
CA LYS A 44 -2.74 5.84 -9.06
C LYS A 44 -3.43 5.42 -10.35
N SER A 45 -4.74 5.63 -10.45
CA SER A 45 -5.48 5.43 -11.69
C SER A 45 -4.91 6.41 -12.69
N THR A 46 -4.12 5.92 -13.66
CA THR A 46 -3.59 6.73 -14.76
C THR A 46 -4.63 6.93 -15.86
N LEU A 47 -5.91 7.10 -15.51
CA LEU A 47 -6.85 7.72 -16.44
C LEU A 47 -6.56 9.22 -16.40
N SER A 48 -5.57 9.65 -17.18
CA SER A 48 -5.42 11.07 -17.43
C SER A 48 -6.72 11.57 -18.06
N LEU A 49 -7.20 12.73 -17.61
CA LEU A 49 -8.37 13.40 -18.18
C LEU A 49 -8.28 13.55 -19.71
N SER A 50 -7.06 13.59 -20.27
CA SER A 50 -6.82 13.60 -21.71
C SER A 50 -7.32 12.35 -22.46
N HIS A 51 -7.44 11.19 -21.81
CA HIS A 51 -8.05 9.98 -22.42
C HIS A 51 -9.58 9.93 -22.28
N MET A 52 -10.18 10.79 -21.44
CA MET A 52 -11.64 10.82 -21.25
C MET A 52 -12.36 11.84 -22.14
N LEU A 53 -11.61 12.75 -22.77
CA LEU A 53 -12.13 13.82 -23.63
C LEU A 53 -12.11 13.49 -25.14
N GLU A 54 -11.60 12.32 -25.52
CA GLU A 54 -11.78 11.77 -26.87
C GLU A 54 -13.03 10.89 -26.92
N LYS A 55 -14.21 11.52 -26.96
CA LYS A 55 -15.43 10.87 -27.45
C LYS A 55 -16.43 11.87 -28.03
#